data_AF-A0A2G6DE88-F1
#
_entry.id   AF-A0A2G6DE88-F1
#
_cell.length_a   1.000
_cell.length_b   1.000
_cell.length_c   1.000
_cell.angle_alpha   90.00
_cell.angle_beta   90.00
_cell.angle_gamma   90.00
#
_symmetry.space_group_name_H-M   'P 1'
#
loop_
_entity.id
_entity.type
_entity.pdbx_description
1 polymer ?
#
loop_
_entity_poly.entity_id
_entity_poly.type
_entity_poly.pdbx_seq_one_letter_code
_entity_poly.pdbx_strand_id
1 'polypeptide(L)' 'MEVGGDSVLYCNPYDEEDIKEKILKILNDGDLYEKLSYRGQMRSKEFTWEKSALSHMEIFKDLMHF' A
#
# COMPACT_ATOMS: atom_id res chain seq x y z
N MET A 1 -5.97 5.27 7.86
CA MET A 1 -5.20 4.08 7.42
C MET A 1 -4.33 4.54 6.26
N GLU A 2 -3.05 4.19 6.30
CA GLU A 2 -2.10 4.50 5.24
C GLU A 2 -2.32 3.64 3.98
N VAL A 3 -1.58 3.94 2.91
CA VAL A 3 -1.75 3.32 1.58
C VAL A 3 -1.69 1.79 1.60
N GLY A 4 -0.89 1.20 2.49
CA GLY A 4 -0.67 -0.24 2.57
C GLY A 4 -1.84 -1.07 3.10
N GLY A 5 -2.88 -0.45 3.67
CA GLY A 5 -4.03 -1.17 4.22
C GLY A 5 -3.63 -2.30 5.19
N ASP A 6 -4.25 -3.48 5.03
CA ASP A 6 -3.94 -4.71 5.78
C ASP A 6 -2.93 -5.62 5.04
N SER A 7 -2.28 -5.09 3.99
CA SER A 7 -1.28 -5.78 3.18
C SER A 7 0.15 -5.56 3.67
N VAL A 8 0.35 -4.73 4.70
CA VAL A 8 1.67 -4.38 5.23
C VAL A 8 1.71 -4.49 6.75
N LEU A 9 2.92 -4.57 7.30
CA LEU A 9 3.17 -4.39 8.72
C LEU A 9 3.71 -2.97 8.93
N TYR A 10 2.92 -2.12 9.61
CA TYR A 10 3.33 -0.76 9.91
C TYR A 10 4.33 -0.72 11.07
N CYS A 11 5.22 0.27 11.00
CA CYS A 11 6.11 0.67 12.09
C CYS A 11 5.97 2.17 12.35
N ASN A 12 6.34 2.60 13.56
CA ASN A 12 6.54 4.00 13.88
C ASN A 12 7.87 4.47 13.26
N PRO A 13 7.87 5.45 12.34
CA PRO A 13 9.08 5.90 11.66
C PRO A 13 10.07 6.65 12.58
N TYR A 14 9.64 7.03 13.79
CA TYR A 14 10.47 7.72 14.78
C TYR A 14 10.96 6.79 15.91
N ASP A 15 10.73 5.48 15.77
CA ASP A 15 11.11 4.46 16.75
C ASP A 15 11.96 3.37 16.06
N GLU A 16 13.26 3.44 16.28
CA GLU A 16 14.24 2.52 15.69
C GLU A 16 14.04 1.07 16.17
N GLU A 17 13.58 0.89 17.40
CA GLU A 17 13.34 -0.43 17.97
C GLU A 17 12.09 -1.06 17.34
N ASP A 18 11.01 -0.29 17.15
CA ASP A 18 9.81 -0.78 16.47
C ASP A 18 10.11 -1.18 15.00
N ILE A 19 10.90 -0.38 14.28
CA ILE A 19 11.35 -0.71 12.92
C ILE A 19 12.12 -2.04 12.91
N LYS A 20 13.11 -2.19 13.80
CA LYS A 20 13.89 -3.43 13.94
C LYS A 20 12.99 -4.61 14.22
N GLU A 21 12.06 -4.48 15.18
CA GLU A 21 11.13 -5.55 15.55
C GLU A 21 10.22 -5.97 14.39
N LYS A 22 9.68 -5.02 13.60
CA LYS A 22 8.84 -5.37 12.44
C LYS A 22 9.63 -6.10 11.36
N ILE A 23 10.86 -5.67 11.08
CA ILE A 23 11.73 -6.34 10.12
C ILE A 23 12.03 -7.77 10.59
N LEU A 24 12.47 -7.94 11.85
CA LEU A 24 12.76 -9.25 12.41
C LEU A 24 11.52 -10.16 12.44
N LYS A 25 10.34 -9.60 12.68
CA LYS A 25 9.09 -10.37 12.64
C LYS A 25 8.83 -10.97 11.27
N ILE A 26 9.00 -10.18 10.19
CA ILE A 26 8.82 -10.68 8.82
C ILE A 26 9.89 -11.71 8.45
N LEU A 27 11.14 -11.51 8.87
CA LEU A 27 12.23 -12.43 8.56
C LEU A 27 12.11 -13.78 9.27
N ASN A 28 11.53 -13.81 10.47
CA ASN A 28 11.44 -15.03 11.30
C ASN A 28 10.08 -15.74 11.19
N ASP A 29 9.09 -15.15 10.53
CA ASP A 29 7.75 -15.72 10.35
C ASP A 29 7.43 -15.85 8.85
N GLY A 30 7.72 -17.04 8.31
CA GLY A 30 7.54 -17.34 6.89
C GLY A 30 6.09 -17.24 6.42
N ASP A 31 5.14 -17.67 7.24
CA ASP A 31 3.70 -17.58 6.93
C ASP A 31 3.25 -16.13 6.84
N LEU A 32 3.72 -15.29 7.76
CA LEU A 32 3.46 -13.85 7.72
C LEU A 32 4.06 -13.20 6.47
N TYR A 33 5.30 -13.55 6.11
CA TYR A 33 5.96 -13.06 4.91
C TYR A 33 5.15 -13.40 3.65
N GLU A 34 4.79 -14.67 3.45
CA GLU A 34 4.03 -15.11 2.28
C GLU A 34 2.68 -14.39 2.19
N LYS A 35 1.97 -14.29 3.33
CA LYS A 35 0.69 -13.60 3.42
C LYS A 35 0.81 -12.12 3.04
N LEU A 36 1.77 -11.38 3.60
CA LEU A 36 1.96 -9.96 3.31
C LEU A 36 2.43 -9.74 1.87
N SER A 37 3.32 -10.60 1.35
CA SER A 37 3.79 -10.55 -0.04
C SER A 37 2.63 -10.71 -1.03
N TYR A 38 1.81 -11.75 -0.84
CA TYR A 38 0.63 -11.98 -1.69
C TYR A 38 -0.36 -10.81 -1.62
N ARG A 39 -0.70 -10.35 -0.41
CA ARG A 39 -1.64 -9.24 -0.22
C ARG A 39 -1.11 -7.92 -0.78
N GLY A 40 0.20 -7.68 -0.67
CA GLY A 40 0.86 -6.50 -1.23
C GLY A 40 0.76 -6.49 -2.76
N GLN A 41 1.00 -7.64 -3.40
CA GLN A 41 0.82 -7.79 -4.85
C GLN A 41 -0.63 -7.64 -5.30
N MET A 42 -1.60 -8.12 -4.52
CA MET A 42 -3.02 -7.91 -4.85
C MET A 42 -3.42 -6.45 -4.70
N ARG A 43 -2.98 -5.78 -3.63
CA ARG A 43 -3.30 -4.38 -3.38
C ARG A 43 -2.63 -3.43 -4.38
N SER A 44 -1.41 -3.71 -4.82
CA SER A 44 -0.73 -2.87 -5.82
C SER A 44 -1.49 -2.81 -7.15
N LYS A 45 -2.18 -3.89 -7.53
CA LYS A 45 -3.02 -3.94 -8.74
C LYS A 45 -4.22 -2.98 -8.70
N GLU A 46 -4.65 -2.54 -7.51
CA GLU A 46 -5.74 -1.57 -7.37
C GLU A 46 -5.32 -0.13 -7.72
N PHE A 47 -4.00 0.13 -7.76
CA PHE A 47 -3.39 1.43 -8.03
C PHE A 47 -2.71 1.43 -9.39
N THR A 48 -3.48 1.70 -10.45
CA THR A 48 -2.95 1.82 -11.81
C THR A 48 -2.87 3.27 -12.26
N TRP A 49 -1.87 3.58 -13.10
CA TRP A 49 -1.75 4.89 -13.73
C TRP A 49 -2.95 5.23 -14.62
N GLU A 50 -3.51 4.23 -15.30
CA GLU A 50 -4.71 4.39 -16.12
C GLU A 50 -5.90 4.86 -15.28
N LYS A 51 -6.19 4.18 -14.16
CA LYS A 51 -7.26 4.57 -13.24
C LYS A 51 -7.06 5.99 -12.73
N SER A 52 -5.82 6.35 -12.37
CA SER A 52 -5.48 7.72 -11.98
C SER A 52 -5.80 8.71 -13.11
N ALA A 53 -5.27 8.50 -14.33
CA ALA A 53 -5.49 9.39 -15.45
C ALA A 53 -6.97 9.58 -15.81
N LEU A 54 -7.75 8.49 -15.81
CA LEU A 54 -9.19 8.52 -16.06
C LEU A 54 -9.94 9.33 -15.00
N SER A 55 -9.68 9.09 -13.71
CA SER A 55 -10.31 9.86 -12.63
C SER A 55 -9.97 11.36 -12.68
N HIS A 56 -8.74 11.73 -13.05
CA HIS A 56 -8.39 13.14 -13.25
C HIS A 56 -9.11 13.75 -14.46
N MET A 57 -9.22 12.99 -15.56
CA MET A 57 -9.91 13.44 -16.77
C MET A 57 -11.41 13.66 -16.55
N GLU A 58 -12.07 12.81 -15.76
CA GLU A 58 -13.47 12.99 -15.35
C GLU A 58 -13.67 14.33 -14.64
N ILE A 59 -12.83 14.63 -13.65
CA ILE A 59 -12.87 15.91 -12.93
C ILE A 59 -12.65 17.10 -13.88
N PHE A 60 -11.68 17.00 -14.80
CA PHE A 60 -11.44 18.08 -15.76
C PHE A 60 -12.63 18.31 -16.70
N LYS A 61 -13.30 17.25 -17.17
CA LYS A 61 -14.51 17.37 -18.00
C LYS A 61 -15.64 18.05 -17.24
N ASP A 62 -15.89 17.64 -16.00
CA ASP A 62 -16.93 18.21 -15.15
C ASP A 62 -16.72 19.71 -14.91
N LEU A 63 -15.47 20.11 -14.64
CA LEU A 63 -15.12 21.52 -14.39
C LEU A 63 -15.14 22.38 -15.66
N MET A 64 -14.88 21.79 -16.83
CA MET A 64 -14.84 22.51 -18.10
C MET A 64 -16.19 22.60 -18.82
N HIS A 65 -17.28 22.07 -18.24
CA HIS A 65 -18.63 22.08 -18.82
C HIS A 65 -18.68 21.59 -20.28
N PHE A 66 -18.05 20.45 -20.58
CA PHE A 66 -18.30 19.72 -21.82
C PHE A 66 -19.43 18.71 -21.67
#